data_AF-A0A6J6T448-F1
#
_entry.id   AF-A0A6J6T448-F1
#
_cell.length_a   1.000
_cell.length_b   1.000
_cell.length_c   1.000
_cell.angle_alpha   90.00
_cell.angle_beta   90.00
_cell.angle_gamma   90.00
#
_symmetry.space_group_name_H-M   'P 1'
#
loop_
_entity.id
_entity.type
_entity.pdbx_description
1 polymer ?
#
loop_
_entity_poly.entity_id
_entity_poly.type
_entity_poly.pdbx_seq_one_letter_code
_entity_poly.pdbx_strand_id
1 'polypeptide(L)'
;MTTRELATAIRNITISKDPVHIEVMDAARAHPEMVAGEGRLTTRTMKSVPGLFMKEGAEAVEVASMADGRTLVYKISDGSWRAFGAIMHAALLEWGITTTEEAFNVYGGANIVGGMRAVL
;
A
#
# COMPACT_ATOMS: atom_id res chain seq x y z
N MET A 1 -2.41 2.22 19.60
CA MET A 1 -1.59 1.75 18.47
C MET A 1 -1.28 2.93 17.56
N THR A 2 -0.01 3.28 17.43
CA THR A 2 0.51 4.31 16.50
C THR A 2 0.84 3.68 15.14
N THR A 3 1.04 4.49 14.10
CA THR A 3 1.49 4.00 12.79
C THR A 3 2.86 3.31 12.86
N ARG A 4 3.75 3.77 13.75
CA ARG A 4 5.07 3.15 14.00
C ARG A 4 4.94 1.77 14.65
N GLU A 5 4.05 1.62 15.63
CA GLU A 5 3.76 0.33 16.26
C GLU A 5 3.19 -0.66 15.24
N LEU A 6 2.26 -0.21 14.39
CA LEU A 6 1.71 -1.03 13.32
C LEU A 6 2.78 -1.44 12.31
N ALA A 7 3.65 -0.51 11.87
CA ALA A 7 4.75 -0.82 10.96
C ALA A 7 5.70 -1.88 11.55
N THR A 8 6.01 -1.75 12.83
CA THR A 8 6.87 -2.71 13.54
C THR A 8 6.21 -4.09 13.63
N ALA A 9 4.92 -4.15 13.95
CA ALA A 9 4.17 -5.40 14.04
C ALA A 9 4.10 -6.12 12.68
N ILE A 10 3.72 -5.42 11.60
CA ILE A 10 3.64 -6.02 10.26
C ILE A 10 5.01 -6.42 9.74
N ARG A 11 6.06 -5.63 9.99
CA ARG A 11 7.43 -6.02 9.67
C ARG A 11 7.80 -7.34 10.33
N ASN A 12 7.52 -7.48 11.63
CA ASN A 12 7.85 -8.68 12.39
C ASN A 12 7.10 -9.92 11.91
N ILE A 13 5.84 -9.79 11.50
CA ILE A 13 5.09 -10.88 10.85
C ILE A 13 5.74 -11.23 9.50
N THR A 14 6.08 -10.22 8.71
CA THR A 14 6.62 -10.39 7.35
C THR A 14 7.92 -11.18 7.33
N ILE A 15 8.85 -10.91 8.26
CA ILE A 15 10.16 -11.59 8.33
C ILE A 15 10.17 -12.77 9.30
N SER A 16 9.00 -13.13 9.84
CA SER A 16 8.90 -14.21 10.82
C SER A 16 9.26 -15.55 10.20
N LYS A 17 9.83 -16.44 11.02
CA LYS A 17 10.04 -17.85 10.67
C LYS A 17 8.92 -18.75 11.20
N ASP A 18 7.91 -18.16 11.84
CA ASP A 18 6.74 -18.90 12.29
C ASP A 18 5.96 -19.42 11.06
N PRO A 19 5.68 -20.73 10.97
CA PRO A 19 4.95 -21.31 9.84
C PRO A 19 3.60 -20.64 9.56
N VAL A 20 2.88 -20.21 10.60
CA VAL A 20 1.56 -19.57 10.46
C VAL A 20 1.69 -18.19 9.82
N HIS A 21 2.70 -17.41 10.22
CA HIS A 21 2.95 -16.10 9.62
C HIS A 21 3.33 -16.23 8.14
N ILE A 22 4.17 -17.22 7.82
CA ILE A 22 4.56 -17.51 6.43
C ILE A 22 3.32 -17.89 5.61
N GLU A 23 2.53 -18.86 6.09
CA GLU A 23 1.33 -19.36 5.41
C GLU A 23 0.33 -18.23 5.11
N VAL A 24 0.02 -17.39 6.11
CA VAL A 24 -0.95 -16.29 5.94
C VAL A 24 -0.43 -15.23 4.96
N MET A 25 0.85 -14.85 5.06
CA MET A 25 1.42 -13.83 4.18
C MET A 25 1.52 -14.34 2.74
N ASP A 26 1.86 -15.61 2.55
CA ASP A 26 1.93 -16.22 1.22
C ASP A 26 0.53 -16.38 0.60
N ALA A 27 -0.46 -16.80 1.39
CA ALA A 27 -1.85 -16.85 0.93
C ALA A 27 -2.36 -15.45 0.53
N ALA A 28 -2.07 -14.42 1.32
CA ALA A 28 -2.45 -13.04 1.02
C ALA A 28 -1.80 -12.52 -0.28
N ARG A 29 -0.53 -12.85 -0.52
CA ARG A 29 0.19 -12.48 -1.76
C ARG A 29 -0.29 -13.28 -2.97
N ALA A 30 -0.63 -14.55 -2.79
CA ALA A 30 -1.14 -15.42 -3.85
C ALA A 30 -2.59 -15.04 -4.26
N HIS A 31 -3.37 -14.51 -3.32
CA HIS A 31 -4.78 -14.17 -3.51
C HIS A 31 -5.11 -12.72 -3.06
N PRO A 32 -4.48 -11.69 -3.67
CA PRO A 32 -4.64 -10.30 -3.25
C PRO A 32 -6.06 -9.75 -3.44
N GLU A 33 -6.86 -10.34 -4.32
CA GLU A 33 -8.29 -10.05 -4.46
C GLU A 33 -9.11 -10.47 -3.23
N MET A 34 -8.68 -11.49 -2.49
CA MET A 34 -9.31 -11.88 -1.22
C MET A 34 -8.93 -10.94 -0.07
N VAL A 35 -7.86 -10.17 -0.23
CA VAL A 35 -7.36 -9.21 0.76
C VAL A 35 -8.09 -7.86 0.68
N ALA A 36 -8.29 -7.35 -0.54
CA ALA A 36 -8.87 -6.02 -0.76
C ALA A 36 -10.11 -6.02 -1.66
N GLY A 37 -10.18 -6.90 -2.65
CA GLY A 37 -11.21 -6.93 -3.69
C GLY A 37 -10.69 -6.51 -5.07
N GLU A 38 -11.33 -7.02 -6.12
CA GLU A 38 -10.85 -6.84 -7.49
C GLU A 38 -10.74 -5.36 -7.91
N GLY A 39 -9.69 -5.07 -8.70
CA GLY A 39 -9.47 -3.75 -9.27
C GLY A 39 -9.12 -2.64 -8.27
N ARG A 40 -8.92 -2.92 -6.98
CA ARG A 40 -8.48 -1.91 -5.98
C ARG A 40 -6.97 -1.70 -6.01
N LEU A 41 -6.52 -0.53 -5.52
CA LEU A 41 -5.10 -0.15 -5.58
C LEU A 41 -4.21 -1.23 -4.96
N THR A 42 -4.58 -1.73 -3.78
CA THR A 42 -3.89 -2.81 -3.07
C THR A 42 -3.77 -4.07 -3.93
N THR A 43 -4.88 -4.55 -4.49
CA THR A 43 -4.88 -5.74 -5.33
C THR A 43 -4.03 -5.55 -6.60
N ARG A 44 -4.15 -4.41 -7.29
CA ARG A 44 -3.33 -4.11 -8.48
C ARG A 44 -1.84 -4.01 -8.16
N THR A 45 -1.50 -3.39 -7.03
CA THR A 45 -0.11 -3.19 -6.60
C THR A 45 0.51 -4.51 -6.16
N MET A 46 -0.19 -5.32 -5.35
CA MET A 46 0.28 -6.66 -4.95
C MET A 46 0.46 -7.59 -6.16
N LYS A 47 -0.44 -7.53 -7.15
CA LYS A 47 -0.30 -8.30 -8.40
C LYS A 47 0.91 -7.86 -9.25
N SER A 48 1.34 -6.59 -9.14
CA SER A 48 2.43 -6.03 -9.96
C SER A 48 3.79 -6.00 -9.27
N VAL A 49 3.86 -6.06 -7.94
CA VAL A 49 5.10 -6.02 -7.16
C VAL A 49 5.32 -7.35 -6.44
N PRO A 50 6.21 -8.23 -6.95
CA PRO A 50 6.48 -9.52 -6.32
C PRO A 50 6.93 -9.40 -4.86
N GLY A 51 6.33 -10.21 -3.99
CA GLY A 51 6.67 -10.26 -2.56
C GLY A 51 6.05 -9.16 -1.70
N LEU A 52 5.33 -8.20 -2.31
CA LEU A 52 4.62 -7.15 -1.58
C LEU A 52 3.35 -7.69 -0.92
N PHE A 53 3.24 -7.49 0.39
CA PHE A 53 1.97 -7.51 1.11
C PHE A 53 1.46 -6.08 1.28
N MET A 54 0.17 -5.85 1.04
CA MET A 54 -0.44 -4.55 1.20
C MET A 54 -1.86 -4.68 1.75
N LYS A 55 -2.32 -3.72 2.56
CA LYS A 55 -3.68 -3.69 3.11
C LYS A 55 -4.10 -2.27 3.46
N GLU A 56 -5.13 -1.79 2.76
CA GLU A 56 -5.87 -0.60 3.14
C GLU A 56 -6.87 -0.90 4.26
N GLY A 57 -7.08 0.06 5.15
CA GLY A 57 -7.95 -0.05 6.32
C GLY A 57 -8.99 1.06 6.40
N ALA A 58 -9.82 0.98 7.44
CA ALA A 58 -10.73 2.05 7.82
C ALA A 58 -9.96 3.35 8.10
N GLU A 59 -10.62 4.50 7.90
CA GLU A 59 -10.05 5.82 8.20
C GLU A 59 -8.74 6.13 7.47
N ALA A 60 -8.61 5.64 6.22
CA ALA A 60 -7.50 5.94 5.33
C ALA A 60 -6.12 5.58 5.90
N VAL A 61 -6.03 4.43 6.58
CA VAL A 61 -4.75 3.81 6.95
C VAL A 61 -4.33 2.82 5.87
N GLU A 62 -3.06 2.82 5.51
CA GLU A 62 -2.44 1.84 4.61
C GLU A 62 -1.27 1.16 5.30
N VAL A 63 -1.08 -0.13 5.03
CA VAL A 63 0.17 -0.82 5.32
C VAL A 63 0.69 -1.55 4.09
N ALA A 64 1.98 -1.43 3.85
CA ALA A 64 2.71 -2.14 2.80
C ALA A 64 4.00 -2.73 3.36
N SER A 65 4.31 -3.98 3.04
CA SER A 65 5.49 -4.68 3.54
C SER A 65 6.10 -5.60 2.48
N MET A 66 7.36 -5.35 2.14
CA MET A 66 8.15 -6.18 1.24
C MET A 66 8.66 -7.42 1.97
N ALA A 67 8.87 -8.52 1.22
CA ALA A 67 9.40 -9.76 1.77
C ALA A 67 10.75 -9.62 2.50
N ASP A 68 11.54 -8.58 2.21
CA ASP A 68 12.79 -8.25 2.91
C ASP A 68 12.61 -7.44 4.22
N GLY A 69 11.37 -7.13 4.59
CA GLY A 69 11.02 -6.41 5.81
C GLY A 69 11.08 -4.89 5.71
N ARG A 70 11.22 -4.31 4.50
CA ARG A 70 10.88 -2.90 4.29
C ARG A 70 9.38 -2.72 4.45
N THR A 71 8.98 -1.84 5.37
CA THR A 71 7.57 -1.66 5.73
C THR A 71 7.21 -0.19 5.80
N LEU A 72 6.10 0.17 5.16
CA LEU A 72 5.49 1.49 5.14
C LEU A 72 4.12 1.41 5.81
N VAL A 73 3.83 2.38 6.69
CA VAL A 73 2.49 2.63 7.22
C VAL A 73 2.24 4.13 7.16
N TYR A 74 1.11 4.52 6.60
CA TYR A 74 0.66 5.91 6.63
C TYR A 74 -0.84 6.00 6.91
N LYS A 75 -1.26 7.19 7.37
CA LYS A 75 -2.66 7.56 7.52
C LYS A 75 -2.89 8.92 6.89
N ILE A 76 -3.98 9.06 6.14
CA ILE A 76 -4.43 10.37 5.65
C ILE A 76 -5.36 10.99 6.70
N SER A 77 -5.03 12.20 7.15
CA SER A 77 -5.70 12.84 8.29
C SER A 77 -7.18 13.15 8.05
N ASP A 78 -7.57 13.39 6.80
CA ASP A 78 -8.96 13.68 6.40
C ASP A 78 -9.79 12.42 6.11
N GLY A 79 -9.23 11.22 6.33
CA GLY A 79 -9.90 9.95 6.06
C GLY A 79 -10.07 9.62 4.57
N SER A 80 -9.45 10.39 3.67
CA SER A 80 -9.61 10.21 2.21
C SER A 80 -8.58 9.26 1.61
N TRP A 81 -8.98 8.54 0.56
CA TRP A 81 -8.10 7.62 -0.18
C TRP A 81 -7.41 8.26 -1.39
N ARG A 82 -7.70 9.54 -1.68
CA ARG A 82 -7.21 10.23 -2.89
C ARG A 82 -5.69 10.21 -3.04
N ALA A 83 -4.96 10.30 -1.92
CA ALA A 83 -3.50 10.36 -1.92
C ALA A 83 -2.80 9.00 -1.95
N PHE A 84 -3.54 7.88 -1.84
CA PHE A 84 -2.92 6.56 -1.66
C PHE A 84 -2.03 6.17 -2.85
N GLY A 85 -2.52 6.35 -4.07
CA GLY A 85 -1.77 5.99 -5.28
C GLY A 85 -0.44 6.76 -5.38
N ALA A 86 -0.48 8.08 -5.16
CA ALA A 86 0.70 8.94 -5.22
C ALA A 86 1.74 8.58 -4.13
N ILE A 87 1.28 8.33 -2.90
CA ILE A 87 2.18 7.95 -1.79
C ILE A 87 2.79 6.58 -2.02
N MET A 88 1.99 5.58 -2.43
CA MET A 88 2.49 4.23 -2.71
C MET A 88 3.48 4.21 -3.87
N HIS A 89 3.18 4.93 -4.95
CA HIS A 89 4.10 5.06 -6.09
C HIS A 89 5.45 5.63 -5.64
N ALA A 90 5.44 6.74 -4.92
CA ALA A 90 6.66 7.38 -4.44
C ALA A 90 7.45 6.51 -3.45
N ALA A 91 6.79 5.84 -2.53
CA ALA A 91 7.45 4.95 -1.57
C ALA A 91 8.09 3.73 -2.25
N LEU A 92 7.44 3.16 -3.26
CA LEU A 92 8.00 2.07 -4.05
C LEU A 92 9.21 2.55 -4.88
N LEU A 93 9.16 3.77 -5.43
CA LEU A 93 10.31 4.38 -6.10
C LEU A 93 11.51 4.57 -5.16
N GLU A 94 11.30 5.07 -3.95
CA GLU A 94 12.33 5.16 -2.90
C GLU A 94 12.91 3.78 -2.53
N TRP A 95 12.14 2.71 -2.73
CA TRP A 95 12.57 1.32 -2.57
C TRP A 95 13.20 0.73 -3.84
N GLY A 96 13.42 1.52 -4.89
CA GLY A 96 13.99 1.07 -6.16
C GLY A 96 13.04 0.21 -7.00
N ILE A 97 11.73 0.25 -6.73
CA ILE A 97 10.69 -0.50 -7.42
C ILE A 97 9.93 0.45 -8.33
N THR A 98 10.12 0.31 -9.64
CA THR A 98 9.39 1.11 -10.62
C THR A 98 7.96 0.60 -10.77
N THR A 99 7.00 1.49 -10.59
CA THR A 99 5.58 1.25 -10.88
C THR A 99 5.06 2.33 -11.82
N THR A 100 3.91 2.08 -12.45
CA THR A 100 3.24 3.11 -13.26
C THR A 100 2.48 4.05 -12.32
N GLU A 101 2.79 5.35 -12.38
CA GLU A 101 2.00 6.36 -11.66
C GLU A 101 0.61 6.46 -12.31
N GLU A 102 -0.45 6.29 -11.51
CA GLU A 102 -1.80 6.61 -11.94
C GLU A 102 -2.05 8.10 -11.75
N ALA A 103 -2.24 8.83 -12.85
CA ALA A 103 -2.56 10.25 -12.81
C ALA A 103 -3.87 10.48 -12.03
N PHE A 104 -3.79 11.27 -10.94
CA PHE A 104 -4.96 11.67 -10.19
C PHE A 104 -5.39 13.07 -10.59
N ASN A 105 -6.54 13.20 -11.24
CA ASN A 105 -7.12 14.49 -11.61
C ASN A 105 -7.90 15.09 -10.44
N VAL A 106 -7.61 16.36 -10.12
CA VAL A 106 -8.39 17.18 -9.20
C VAL A 106 -9.44 17.92 -10.02
N TYR A 107 -10.72 17.77 -9.65
CA TYR A 107 -11.83 18.38 -10.37
C TYR A 107 -12.40 19.59 -9.63
N GLY A 108 -12.74 20.62 -10.40
CA GLY A 108 -13.57 21.76 -9.99
C GLY A 108 -14.83 21.75 -10.84
N GLY A 109 -15.92 21.17 -10.33
CA GLY A 109 -17.08 20.85 -11.15
C GLY A 109 -16.74 19.78 -12.19
N ALA A 110 -17.10 20.00 -13.46
CA ALA A 110 -16.81 19.09 -14.57
C ALA A 110 -15.38 19.24 -15.15
N ASN A 111 -14.63 20.25 -14.73
CA ASN A 111 -13.32 20.56 -15.29
C ASN A 111 -12.18 20.02 -14.41
N ILE A 112 -11.10 19.57 -15.05
CA ILE A 112 -9.84 19.26 -14.37
C ILE A 112 -9.18 20.60 -14.02
N VAL A 113 -8.88 20.80 -12.73
CA VAL A 113 -8.24 22.02 -12.21
C VAL A 113 -6.83 21.76 -11.67
N GLY A 114 -6.38 20.51 -11.65
CA GLY A 114 -5.02 20.15 -11.23
C GLY A 114 -4.83 18.65 -11.12
N GLY A 115 -3.72 18.25 -10.49
CA GLY A 115 -3.42 16.86 -10.20
C GLY A 115 -2.73 16.69 -8.86
N MET A 116 -2.68 15.45 -8.38
CA MET A 116 -1.97 15.09 -7.15
C MET A 116 -0.74 14.26 -7.48
N ARG A 117 0.40 14.63 -6.91
CA ARG A 117 1.66 13.88 -6.98
C ARG A 117 2.37 13.96 -5.63
N ALA A 118 3.22 12.99 -5.34
CA ALA A 118 4.18 13.13 -4.25
C ALA A 118 5.30 14.10 -4.65
N VAL A 119 5.88 14.77 -3.65
CA VAL A 119 7.11 15.54 -3.80
C VAL A 119 8.12 14.91 -2.86
N LEU A 120 9.13 14.27 -3.44
CA LEU A 120 10.28 13.68 -2.76
C LEU A 120 11.37 14.75 -2.58
#